data_AF-A0A7J8PI50-F1
#
_entry.id   AF-A0A7J8PI50-F1
#
_cell.length_a   1.000
_cell.length_b   1.000
_cell.length_c   1.000
_cell.angle_alpha   90.00
_cell.angle_beta   90.00
_cell.angle_gamma   90.00
#
_symmetry.space_group_name_H-M   'P 1'
#
loop_
_entity.id
_entity.type
_entity.pdbx_description
1 polymer ?
#
loop_
_entity_poly.entity_id
_entity_poly.type
_entity_poly.pdbx_seq_one_letter_code
_entity_poly.pdbx_strand_id
1 'polypeptide(L)'
;MDYSLITKSKCTDEEDPTTRKPEYDRLSKLKSFDETRAGVKGLVDSGIKHVPRMFHHQFENNSVSCGIQVSIPIIDLEKVKQNRTTREEIVGKVRNASKTWGFFQVLNHGIPMNVMEEMKDGARRFFEQDVESKSRFFSRDYTKRVVYNSNFDLYSAPAAKWRDTVVCSMAPDPPKPEELPAVFRDIMLEYSKQVMNLGYLLFELLSEALGLNPDYLKDIDCAKGLVMLSHYYPICPQPELTLGSSKHADNGFLTILLQDNVGGLQSVLMAKPKPEYDRISELKAFDETKAGVKGLVDSGIKHVPRMFHYRPDKLDKNSSVSNGIHVSIPVIDLEGVKEDPGTLRNIVDKVRNASKSWGFFQVVNHGIPLSVLQDMKDGVVQFFEQDLEAKKKFFTRDYSTKKVAYNSNFDLYSSPAANWRDTLFCLMAPNPPMPHELPEVSRYLITYVKCFVLVMTKLQNSGYHPSESNNWNMIQKSPHHSGPT
;
A
#
# COMPACT_ATOMS: atom_id res chain seq x y z
N MET A 1 -34.90 -8.31 34.33
CA MET A 1 -34.40 -7.77 35.61
C MET A 1 -32.89 -7.65 35.45
N ASP A 2 -32.25 -6.50 35.54
CA ASP A 2 -32.73 -5.13 35.58
C ASP A 2 -31.57 -4.25 35.08
N TYR A 3 -31.89 -3.30 34.21
CA TYR A 3 -30.93 -2.34 33.65
C TYR A 3 -30.78 -1.18 34.65
N SER A 4 -29.62 -1.03 35.30
CA SER A 4 -29.32 0.18 36.09
C SER A 4 -28.31 1.06 35.35
N LEU A 5 -28.86 2.14 34.81
CA LEU A 5 -28.21 3.32 34.26
C LEU A 5 -27.16 3.89 35.23
N ILE A 6 -25.91 4.05 34.77
CA ILE A 6 -24.96 4.99 35.37
C ILE A 6 -25.01 6.26 34.51
N THR A 7 -25.70 7.25 35.05
CA THR A 7 -25.84 8.61 34.53
C THR A 7 -24.49 9.30 34.47
N LYS A 8 -24.15 9.83 33.28
CA LYS A 8 -23.08 10.83 33.12
C LYS A 8 -23.51 12.09 33.87
N SER A 9 -22.90 12.36 35.02
CA SER A 9 -22.89 13.69 35.63
C SER A 9 -22.09 14.61 34.70
N LYS A 10 -22.80 15.53 34.03
CA LYS A 10 -22.20 16.75 33.48
C LYS A 10 -21.82 17.62 34.67
N CYS A 11 -20.55 17.57 35.09
CA CYS A 11 -19.96 18.71 35.78
C CYS A 11 -19.79 19.81 34.73
N THR A 12 -20.71 20.76 34.73
CA THR A 12 -20.49 22.09 34.16
C THR A 12 -19.52 22.79 35.09
N ASP A 13 -18.23 22.78 34.74
CA ASP A 13 -17.30 23.75 35.29
C ASP A 13 -17.71 25.11 34.72
N GLU A 14 -18.38 25.93 35.54
CA GLU A 14 -18.46 27.36 35.33
C GLU A 14 -17.03 27.90 35.39
N GLU A 15 -16.42 28.12 34.23
CA GLU A 15 -15.13 28.80 34.12
C GLU A 15 -15.31 30.25 34.60
N ASP A 16 -14.71 30.56 35.74
CA ASP A 16 -14.44 31.94 36.17
C ASP A 16 -13.67 32.68 35.06
N PRO A 17 -14.23 33.78 34.49
CA PRO A 17 -13.62 34.47 33.35
C PRO A 17 -12.33 35.24 33.67
N THR A 18 -11.81 35.21 34.90
CA THR A 18 -10.74 36.13 35.34
C THR A 18 -9.34 35.54 35.53
N THR A 19 -9.09 34.26 35.25
CA THR A 19 -7.71 33.75 35.12
C THR A 19 -7.32 33.49 33.66
N ARG A 20 -6.95 34.56 32.94
CA ARG A 20 -6.14 34.41 31.70
C ARG A 20 -4.86 33.66 32.09
N LYS A 21 -4.75 32.38 31.69
CA LYS A 21 -3.47 31.65 31.77
C LYS A 21 -2.40 32.52 31.09
N PRO A 22 -1.28 32.83 31.74
CA PRO A 22 -0.25 33.67 31.13
C PRO A 22 0.17 33.05 29.81
N GLU A 23 0.22 33.89 28.77
CA GLU A 23 0.64 33.50 27.43
C GLU A 23 2.04 32.86 27.52
N TYR A 24 2.17 31.65 26.97
CA TYR A 24 3.43 30.92 27.05
C TYR A 24 4.44 31.53 26.07
N ASP A 25 5.31 32.39 26.58
CA ASP A 25 6.43 32.95 25.82
C ASP A 25 7.51 31.89 25.61
N ARG A 26 7.34 31.09 24.56
CA ARG A 26 8.29 30.03 24.16
C ARG A 26 9.67 30.60 23.88
N LEU A 27 9.76 31.77 23.22
CA LEU A 27 11.04 32.32 22.77
C LEU A 27 11.91 32.72 23.95
N SER A 28 11.33 33.40 24.94
CA SER A 28 12.04 33.74 26.19
C SER A 28 12.53 32.49 26.92
N LYS A 29 11.70 31.44 27.00
CA LYS A 29 12.12 30.16 27.62
C LYS A 29 13.29 29.51 26.88
N LEU A 30 13.26 29.48 25.54
CA LEU A 30 14.36 28.95 24.74
C LEU A 30 15.65 29.75 24.95
N LYS A 31 15.58 31.09 24.94
CA LYS A 31 16.74 31.96 25.18
C LYS A 31 17.35 31.70 26.56
N SER A 32 16.52 31.70 27.61
CA SER A 32 16.99 31.44 28.98
C SER A 32 17.65 30.07 29.14
N PHE A 33 17.14 29.05 28.45
CA PHE A 33 17.72 27.72 28.44
C PHE A 33 19.06 27.70 27.70
N ASP A 34 19.12 28.30 26.53
CA ASP A 34 20.30 28.35 25.67
C ASP A 34 21.45 29.15 26.31
N GLU A 35 21.12 30.25 26.99
CA GLU A 35 22.07 31.11 27.72
C GLU A 35 22.75 30.38 28.88
N THR A 36 22.12 29.35 29.46
CA THR A 36 22.75 28.55 30.52
C THR A 36 23.95 27.76 30.03
N ARG A 37 23.98 27.40 28.74
CA ARG A 37 24.97 26.49 28.12
C ARG A 37 25.10 25.12 28.80
N ALA A 38 24.24 24.82 29.77
CA ALA A 38 24.29 23.61 30.57
C ALA A 38 23.61 22.42 29.86
N GLY A 39 22.74 22.73 28.89
CA GLY A 39 21.99 21.77 28.11
C GLY A 39 20.91 21.03 28.91
N VAL A 40 20.37 19.97 28.32
CA VAL A 40 19.37 19.11 28.95
C VAL A 40 19.95 18.42 30.17
N LYS A 41 21.23 18.03 30.14
CA LYS A 41 21.92 17.46 31.31
C LYS A 41 21.92 18.44 32.49
N GLY A 42 22.17 19.73 32.24
CA GLY A 42 22.06 20.77 33.28
C GLY A 42 20.66 20.87 33.91
N LEU A 43 19.61 20.70 33.12
CA LEU A 43 18.24 20.63 33.66
C LEU A 43 18.08 19.42 34.58
N VAL A 44 18.54 18.24 34.16
CA VAL A 44 18.48 17.02 34.99
C VAL A 44 19.28 17.18 36.27
N ASP A 45 20.49 17.74 36.20
CA ASP A 45 21.36 17.99 37.36
C ASP A 45 20.75 18.98 38.36
N SER A 46 19.90 19.90 37.88
CA SER A 46 19.12 20.82 38.74
C SER A 46 17.94 20.15 39.46
N GLY A 47 17.66 18.86 39.19
CA GLY A 47 16.67 18.07 39.91
C GLY A 47 15.23 18.28 39.46
N ILE A 48 15.01 18.72 38.22
CA ILE A 48 13.66 18.94 37.67
C ILE A 48 12.76 17.72 37.85
N LYS A 49 11.49 17.96 38.16
CA LYS A 49 10.45 16.92 38.27
C LYS A 49 9.52 16.88 37.06
N HIS A 50 9.46 17.97 36.32
CA HIS A 50 8.60 18.10 35.16
C HIS A 50 9.38 18.55 33.94
N VAL A 51 9.08 17.94 32.80
CA VAL A 51 9.68 18.32 31.51
C VAL A 51 9.15 19.70 31.10
N PRO A 52 10.00 20.70 30.85
CA PRO A 52 9.56 22.02 30.41
C PRO A 52 8.76 21.95 29.10
N ARG A 53 7.72 22.78 28.98
CA ARG A 53 6.78 22.78 27.85
C ARG A 53 7.44 22.94 26.48
N MET A 54 8.63 23.56 26.39
CA MET A 54 9.38 23.67 25.13
C MET A 54 9.84 22.32 24.55
N PHE A 55 9.88 21.26 25.36
CA PHE A 55 10.23 19.89 24.96
C PHE A 55 9.00 19.01 24.70
N HIS A 56 7.78 19.52 24.89
CA HIS A 56 6.56 18.75 24.71
C HIS A 56 6.29 18.50 23.24
N HIS A 57 6.23 17.23 22.84
CA HIS A 57 5.87 16.82 21.49
C HIS A 57 4.40 16.40 21.44
N GLN A 58 3.69 16.83 20.39
CA GLN A 58 2.35 16.33 20.12
C GLN A 58 2.46 14.98 19.42
N PHE A 59 2.01 13.92 20.07
CA PHE A 59 1.89 12.61 19.44
C PHE A 59 0.56 12.58 18.69
N GLU A 60 0.61 12.49 17.36
CA GLU A 60 -0.58 12.08 16.61
C GLU A 60 -0.97 10.67 17.09
N ASN A 61 -2.26 10.41 17.28
CA ASN A 61 -2.85 9.11 17.63
C ASN A 61 -2.68 8.07 16.51
N ASN A 62 -1.50 8.00 15.89
CA ASN A 62 -1.10 6.88 15.08
C ASN A 62 -0.70 5.78 16.05
N SER A 63 -1.65 4.90 16.33
CA SER A 63 -1.42 3.64 17.03
C SER A 63 -0.15 3.00 16.44
N VAL A 64 0.94 3.00 17.18
CA VAL A 64 2.07 2.12 16.89
C VAL A 64 1.49 0.72 17.07
N SER A 65 1.14 0.06 15.97
CA SER A 65 0.62 -1.30 16.03
C SER A 65 1.73 -2.18 16.59
N CYS A 66 1.66 -2.48 17.88
CA CYS A 66 2.39 -3.58 18.47
C CYS A 66 1.90 -4.86 17.79
N GLY A 67 2.75 -5.55 17.04
CA GLY A 67 2.30 -6.78 16.39
C GLY A 67 3.26 -7.51 15.46
N ILE A 68 4.39 -6.93 15.06
CA ILE A 68 5.39 -7.69 14.30
C ILE A 68 6.76 -7.38 14.88
N GLN A 69 7.39 -8.39 15.48
CA GLN A 69 8.79 -8.35 15.91
C GLN A 69 9.64 -8.42 14.65
N VAL A 70 9.86 -7.27 14.02
CA VAL A 70 10.61 -7.20 12.78
C VAL A 70 12.11 -7.12 13.13
N SER A 71 12.89 -8.14 12.77
CA SER A 71 14.35 -8.14 12.97
C SER A 71 15.05 -7.35 11.87
N ILE A 72 15.78 -6.29 12.23
CA ILE A 72 16.65 -5.53 11.33
C ILE A 72 17.69 -6.51 10.72
N PRO A 73 17.97 -6.46 9.40
CA PRO A 73 18.97 -7.32 8.79
C PRO A 73 20.35 -7.17 9.44
N ILE A 74 21.05 -8.29 9.61
CA ILE A 74 22.41 -8.34 10.16
C ILE A 74 23.35 -8.86 9.07
N ILE A 75 24.44 -8.13 8.82
CA ILE A 75 25.44 -8.45 7.79
C ILE A 75 26.79 -8.67 8.46
N ASP A 76 27.30 -9.88 8.38
CA ASP A 76 28.63 -10.23 8.87
C ASP A 76 29.70 -9.92 7.81
N LEU A 77 30.70 -9.12 8.19
CA LEU A 77 31.79 -8.68 7.32
C LEU A 77 33.10 -9.47 7.50
N GLU A 78 33.16 -10.48 8.38
CA GLU A 78 34.40 -11.22 8.72
C GLU A 78 35.15 -11.72 7.47
N LYS A 79 34.40 -12.25 6.50
CA LYS A 79 34.94 -12.90 5.30
C LYS A 79 34.83 -12.06 4.04
N VAL A 80 34.57 -10.76 4.16
CA VAL A 80 34.35 -9.85 3.02
C VAL A 80 35.55 -9.73 2.07
N LYS A 81 36.76 -9.99 2.59
CA LYS A 81 38.01 -9.99 1.82
C LYS A 81 38.55 -11.40 1.49
N GLN A 82 37.80 -12.47 1.83
CA GLN A 82 38.32 -13.84 1.72
C GLN A 82 38.39 -14.35 0.28
N ASN A 83 37.29 -14.26 -0.47
CA ASN A 83 37.21 -14.67 -1.87
C ASN A 83 36.02 -14.00 -2.58
N ARG A 84 35.99 -14.11 -3.91
CA ARG A 84 34.98 -13.49 -4.76
C ARG A 84 33.56 -13.95 -4.42
N THR A 85 33.33 -15.25 -4.26
CA THR A 85 31.99 -15.80 -3.97
C THR A 85 31.42 -15.26 -2.67
N THR A 86 32.23 -15.22 -1.60
CA THR A 86 31.81 -14.71 -0.30
C THR A 86 31.53 -13.21 -0.35
N ARG A 87 32.32 -12.45 -1.12
CA ARG A 87 32.05 -11.02 -1.35
C ARG A 87 30.74 -10.82 -2.09
N GLU A 88 30.48 -11.57 -3.17
CA GLU A 88 29.23 -11.50 -3.94
C GLU A 88 27.99 -11.80 -3.06
N GLU A 89 28.09 -12.76 -2.13
CA GLU A 89 27.02 -13.03 -1.15
C GLU A 89 26.77 -11.84 -0.21
N ILE A 90 27.83 -11.23 0.32
CA ILE A 90 27.74 -10.06 1.20
C ILE A 90 27.16 -8.86 0.44
N VAL A 91 27.61 -8.62 -0.80
CA VAL A 91 27.05 -7.60 -1.69
C VAL A 91 25.55 -7.85 -1.92
N GLY A 92 25.13 -9.11 -2.11
CA GLY A 92 23.73 -9.50 -2.20
C GLY A 92 22.93 -9.14 -0.94
N LYS A 93 23.48 -9.39 0.25
CA LYS A 93 22.88 -9.02 1.54
C LYS A 93 22.76 -7.50 1.70
N VAL A 94 23.82 -6.75 1.38
CA VAL A 94 23.83 -5.28 1.40
C VAL A 94 22.78 -4.73 0.44
N ARG A 95 22.72 -5.23 -0.80
CA ARG A 95 21.70 -4.84 -1.79
C ARG A 95 20.29 -5.02 -1.26
N ASN A 96 19.99 -6.20 -0.70
CA ASN A 96 18.66 -6.52 -0.21
C ASN A 96 18.28 -5.66 1.02
N ALA A 97 19.21 -5.49 1.96
CA ALA A 97 19.01 -4.67 3.14
C ALA A 97 18.77 -3.20 2.78
N SER A 98 19.65 -2.60 1.96
CA SER A 98 19.52 -1.22 1.51
C SER A 98 18.22 -0.99 0.74
N LYS A 99 17.85 -1.89 -0.18
CA LYS A 99 16.63 -1.76 -0.99
C LYS A 99 15.33 -1.91 -0.18
N THR A 100 15.29 -2.86 0.74
CA THR A 100 14.04 -3.23 1.43
C THR A 100 13.84 -2.46 2.73
N TRP A 101 14.94 -2.14 3.42
CA TRP A 101 14.91 -1.59 4.77
C TRP A 101 15.46 -0.18 4.85
N GLY A 102 16.46 0.14 4.04
CA GLY A 102 17.28 1.35 4.22
C GLY A 102 18.05 1.35 5.55
N PHE A 103 18.13 0.20 6.23
CA PHE A 103 18.74 0.05 7.55
C PHE A 103 19.23 -1.38 7.76
N PHE A 104 20.43 -1.56 8.33
CA PHE A 104 20.98 -2.87 8.72
C PHE A 104 22.07 -2.72 9.77
N GLN A 105 22.34 -3.81 10.49
CA GLN A 105 23.47 -3.92 11.41
C GLN A 105 24.64 -4.62 10.73
N VAL A 106 25.85 -4.26 11.11
CA VAL A 106 27.08 -4.92 10.65
C VAL A 106 27.80 -5.58 11.81
N LEU A 107 28.26 -6.82 11.63
CA LEU A 107 29.11 -7.55 12.56
C LEU A 107 30.50 -7.74 11.96
N ASN A 108 31.49 -7.97 12.83
CA ASN A 108 32.88 -8.23 12.42
C ASN A 108 33.42 -7.18 11.45
N HIS A 109 33.04 -5.91 11.66
CA HIS A 109 33.37 -4.77 10.81
C HIS A 109 34.82 -4.27 10.96
N GLY A 110 35.61 -4.90 11.84
CA GLY A 110 37.05 -4.64 11.99
C GLY A 110 37.43 -3.49 12.92
N ILE A 111 36.47 -2.77 13.51
CA ILE A 111 36.77 -1.75 14.52
C ILE A 111 36.97 -2.46 15.87
N PRO A 112 38.10 -2.27 16.57
CA PRO A 112 38.35 -2.93 17.86
C PRO A 112 37.31 -2.55 18.92
N MET A 113 36.86 -3.54 19.70
CA MET A 113 35.86 -3.33 20.77
C MET A 113 36.29 -2.26 21.78
N ASN A 114 37.56 -2.24 22.18
CA ASN A 114 38.09 -1.26 23.12
C ASN A 114 38.01 0.18 22.57
N VAL A 115 38.13 0.37 21.25
CA VAL A 115 37.98 1.69 20.62
C VAL A 115 36.53 2.15 20.70
N MET A 116 35.56 1.25 20.43
CA MET A 116 34.13 1.58 20.53
C MET A 116 33.70 1.87 21.97
N GLU A 117 34.15 1.08 22.95
CA GLU A 117 33.85 1.33 24.36
C GLU A 117 34.47 2.64 24.85
N GLU A 118 35.75 2.88 24.57
CA GLU A 118 36.42 4.13 24.98
C GLU A 118 35.80 5.36 24.30
N MET A 119 35.27 5.25 23.08
CA MET A 119 34.57 6.34 22.42
C MET A 119 33.25 6.68 23.14
N LYS A 120 32.47 5.67 23.56
CA LYS A 120 31.24 5.87 24.35
C LYS A 120 31.56 6.47 25.71
N ASP A 121 32.55 5.95 26.40
CA ASP A 121 32.96 6.43 27.73
C ASP A 121 33.60 7.82 27.66
N GLY A 122 34.34 8.12 26.59
CA GLY A 122 34.84 9.44 26.27
C GLY A 122 33.74 10.47 26.11
N ALA A 123 32.72 10.17 25.29
CA ALA A 123 31.57 11.05 25.13
C ALA A 123 30.85 11.25 26.47
N ARG A 124 30.62 10.19 27.25
CA ARG A 124 30.02 10.28 28.59
C ARG A 124 30.83 11.21 29.51
N ARG A 125 32.16 11.03 29.58
CA ARG A 125 33.04 11.89 30.38
C ARG A 125 32.89 13.35 30.02
N PHE A 126 32.76 13.70 28.74
CA PHE A 126 32.52 15.08 28.30
C PHE A 126 31.20 15.64 28.85
N PHE A 127 30.08 14.93 28.70
CA PHE A 127 28.77 15.45 29.14
C PHE A 127 28.63 15.52 30.66
N GLU A 128 29.36 14.67 31.39
CA GLU A 128 29.43 14.67 32.86
C GLU A 128 30.39 15.72 33.45
N GLN A 129 31.11 16.50 32.62
CA GLN A 129 31.87 17.65 33.13
C GLN A 129 30.95 18.77 33.61
N ASP A 130 31.53 19.67 34.40
CA ASP A 130 30.90 20.91 34.79
C ASP A 130 30.57 21.81 33.58
N VAL A 131 29.68 22.79 33.79
CA VAL A 131 29.21 23.69 32.74
C VAL A 131 30.33 24.56 32.18
N GLU A 132 31.31 24.98 32.99
CA GLU A 132 32.42 25.84 32.54
C GLU A 132 33.30 25.10 31.52
N SER A 133 33.64 23.85 31.82
CA SER A 133 34.41 22.97 30.94
C SER A 133 33.71 22.77 29.58
N LYS A 134 32.40 22.49 29.58
CA LYS A 134 31.61 22.28 28.35
C LYS A 134 31.36 23.57 27.58
N SER A 135 31.17 24.68 28.28
CA SER A 135 30.79 25.99 27.69
C SER A 135 31.83 26.54 26.71
N ARG A 136 33.09 26.10 26.80
CA ARG A 136 34.15 26.46 25.84
C ARG A 136 33.85 25.99 24.41
N PHE A 137 33.12 24.89 24.29
CA PHE A 137 32.67 24.33 23.01
C PHE A 137 31.28 24.81 22.62
N PHE A 138 30.60 25.55 23.50
CA PHE A 138 29.23 25.97 23.26
C PHE A 138 29.14 26.98 22.11
N SER A 139 28.36 26.65 21.08
CA SER A 139 28.11 27.58 19.98
C SER A 139 26.84 27.25 19.21
N ARG A 140 26.28 28.26 18.54
CA ARG A 140 25.29 28.10 17.46
C ARG A 140 25.84 28.53 16.10
N ASP A 141 27.14 28.82 16.03
CA ASP A 141 27.86 29.04 14.78
C ASP A 141 28.37 27.69 14.27
N TYR A 142 27.69 27.15 13.26
CA TYR A 142 28.01 25.85 12.65
C TYR A 142 29.08 25.94 11.57
N THR A 143 29.70 27.11 11.37
CA THR A 143 30.94 27.19 10.58
C THR A 143 32.15 26.67 11.36
N LYS A 144 32.03 26.59 12.70
CA LYS A 144 33.04 25.99 13.57
C LYS A 144 33.08 24.48 13.38
N ARG A 145 34.30 23.92 13.44
CA ARG A 145 34.51 22.47 13.28
C ARG A 145 34.04 21.66 14.49
N VAL A 146 34.06 22.24 15.69
CA VAL A 146 33.65 21.58 16.94
C VAL A 146 32.64 22.45 17.66
N VAL A 147 31.46 21.89 17.90
CA VAL A 147 30.35 22.60 18.53
C VAL A 147 29.64 21.69 19.53
N TYR A 148 29.40 22.20 20.73
CA TYR A 148 28.51 21.62 21.71
C TYR A 148 27.24 22.47 21.80
N ASN A 149 26.06 21.87 21.72
CA ASN A 149 24.80 22.53 22.08
C ASN A 149 23.67 21.51 22.29
N SER A 150 22.52 22.02 22.72
CA SER A 150 21.26 21.28 22.68
C SER A 150 20.46 21.76 21.49
N ASN A 151 20.08 20.81 20.62
CA ASN A 151 19.23 21.03 19.45
C ASN A 151 19.80 22.04 18.45
N PHE A 152 20.28 21.56 17.30
CA PHE A 152 20.80 22.47 16.29
C PHE A 152 19.73 23.44 15.76
N ASP A 153 18.48 22.96 15.73
CA ASP A 153 17.26 23.61 15.28
C ASP A 153 16.41 24.20 16.41
N LEU A 154 16.99 24.48 17.60
CA LEU A 154 16.25 24.90 18.81
C LEU A 154 15.19 25.99 18.55
N TYR A 155 15.55 27.01 17.77
CA TYR A 155 14.70 28.18 17.53
C TYR A 155 13.70 28.01 16.37
N SER A 156 13.91 27.04 15.47
CA SER A 156 13.03 26.79 14.31
C SER A 156 12.12 25.59 14.49
N ALA A 157 12.52 24.59 15.29
CA ALA A 157 11.73 23.41 15.56
C ALA A 157 10.48 23.76 16.40
N PRO A 158 9.33 23.09 16.20
CA PRO A 158 8.12 23.31 16.99
C PRO A 158 8.30 22.89 18.46
N ALA A 159 9.09 21.85 18.70
CA ALA A 159 9.48 21.37 20.03
C ALA A 159 10.98 21.03 20.04
N ALA A 160 11.63 21.31 21.16
CA ALA A 160 13.01 20.91 21.40
C ALA A 160 13.07 19.42 21.78
N LYS A 161 14.17 18.75 21.44
CA LYS A 161 14.43 17.34 21.72
C LYS A 161 15.21 17.19 23.03
N TRP A 162 14.93 16.11 23.76
CA TRP A 162 15.55 15.79 25.05
C TRP A 162 16.96 15.19 24.86
N ARG A 163 17.89 15.99 24.35
CA ARG A 163 19.29 15.59 24.15
C ARG A 163 20.26 16.77 24.13
N ASP A 164 21.51 16.46 24.42
CA ASP A 164 22.66 17.31 24.16
C ASP A 164 23.54 16.69 23.07
N THR A 165 24.33 17.51 22.36
CA THR A 165 25.11 17.03 21.22
C THR A 165 26.44 17.75 21.10
N VAL A 166 27.50 16.98 20.88
CA VAL A 166 28.77 17.47 20.32
C VAL A 166 28.81 17.10 18.84
N VAL A 167 28.99 18.10 17.99
CA VAL A 167 29.21 17.95 16.55
C VAL A 167 30.69 18.21 16.28
N CYS A 168 31.31 17.32 15.53
CA CYS A 168 32.71 17.44 15.14
C CYS A 168 32.89 17.08 13.66
N SER A 169 33.31 18.05 12.85
CA SER A 169 33.67 17.84 11.45
C SER A 169 35.09 17.26 11.37
N MET A 170 35.20 15.97 11.02
CA MET A 170 36.47 15.22 11.03
C MET A 170 37.12 15.10 9.65
N ALA A 171 36.37 15.26 8.57
CA ALA A 171 36.88 15.25 7.20
C ALA A 171 36.13 16.27 6.32
N PRO A 172 36.78 16.85 5.29
CA PRO A 172 38.14 16.53 4.81
C PRO A 172 39.27 17.09 5.68
N ASP A 173 39.01 18.16 6.41
CA ASP A 173 40.01 18.86 7.23
C ASP A 173 39.69 18.68 8.73
N PRO A 174 40.29 17.68 9.42
CA PRO A 174 40.04 17.46 10.83
C PRO A 174 40.47 18.67 11.68
N PRO A 175 39.83 18.89 12.86
CA PRO A 175 40.26 19.93 13.78
C PRO A 175 41.66 19.61 14.31
N LYS A 176 42.41 20.65 14.68
CA LYS A 176 43.66 20.44 15.41
C LYS A 176 43.38 19.78 16.76
N PRO A 177 44.29 18.96 17.30
CA PRO A 177 44.11 18.33 18.61
C PRO A 177 43.72 19.32 19.72
N GLU A 178 44.19 20.56 19.70
CA GLU A 178 43.88 21.55 20.74
C GLU A 178 42.44 22.08 20.65
N GLU A 179 41.79 21.93 19.49
CA GLU A 179 40.40 22.32 19.26
C GLU A 179 39.39 21.25 19.73
N LEU A 180 39.86 20.02 20.01
CA LEU A 180 39.02 18.91 20.46
C LEU A 180 38.92 18.87 21.99
N PRO A 181 37.80 18.39 22.57
CA PRO A 181 37.69 18.30 24.02
C PRO A 181 38.69 17.27 24.57
N ALA A 182 39.57 17.74 25.45
CA ALA A 182 40.70 16.98 25.95
C ALA A 182 40.33 15.62 26.55
N VAL A 183 39.15 15.51 27.16
CA VAL A 183 38.65 14.29 27.84
C VAL A 183 38.43 13.09 26.93
N PHE A 184 38.29 13.29 25.61
CA PHE A 184 38.05 12.21 24.64
C PHE A 184 38.58 12.50 23.23
N ARG A 185 39.50 13.45 23.13
CA ARG A 185 40.15 13.85 21.89
C ARG A 185 40.84 12.69 21.17
N ASP A 186 41.72 11.98 21.88
CA ASP A 186 42.61 11.00 21.26
C ASP A 186 41.78 9.83 20.71
N ILE A 187 40.76 9.41 21.45
CA ILE A 187 39.84 8.38 21.00
C ILE A 187 38.94 8.87 19.86
N MET A 188 38.52 10.13 19.84
CA MET A 188 37.75 10.69 18.72
C MET A 188 38.56 10.67 17.41
N LEU A 189 39.84 11.01 17.47
CA LEU A 189 40.76 10.91 16.33
C LEU A 189 40.90 9.45 15.86
N GLU A 190 41.20 8.51 16.76
CA GLU A 190 41.35 7.10 16.40
C GLU A 190 40.05 6.50 15.85
N TYR A 191 38.93 6.72 16.54
CA TYR A 191 37.62 6.21 16.11
C TYR A 191 37.21 6.79 14.76
N SER A 192 37.45 8.07 14.50
CA SER A 192 37.13 8.68 13.21
C SER A 192 37.88 8.00 12.05
N LYS A 193 39.16 7.68 12.23
CA LYS A 193 39.95 6.93 11.24
C LYS A 193 39.38 5.54 10.99
N GLN A 194 39.01 4.83 12.05
CA GLN A 194 38.42 3.49 11.95
C GLN A 194 37.06 3.53 11.22
N VAL A 195 36.21 4.50 11.54
CA VAL A 195 34.91 4.70 10.90
C VAL A 195 35.06 5.13 9.44
N MET A 196 36.05 5.96 9.08
CA MET A 196 36.34 6.29 7.68
C MET A 196 36.67 5.04 6.86
N ASN A 197 37.53 4.17 7.39
CA ASN A 197 37.89 2.92 6.71
C ASN A 197 36.67 2.00 6.53
N LEU A 198 35.81 1.90 7.55
CA LEU A 198 34.56 1.15 7.45
C LEU A 198 33.61 1.78 6.42
N GLY A 199 33.49 3.11 6.41
CA GLY A 199 32.70 3.87 5.44
C GLY A 199 33.15 3.58 4.01
N TYR A 200 34.46 3.61 3.74
CA TYR A 200 35.02 3.26 2.43
C TYR A 200 34.65 1.84 1.99
N LEU A 201 34.77 0.85 2.89
CA LEU A 201 34.35 -0.52 2.58
C LEU A 201 32.86 -0.61 2.29
N LEU A 202 32.01 0.06 3.08
CA LEU A 202 30.56 0.05 2.86
C LEU A 202 30.17 0.73 1.54
N PHE A 203 30.84 1.82 1.16
CA PHE A 203 30.65 2.44 -0.14
C PHE A 203 31.04 1.53 -1.29
N GLU A 204 32.13 0.75 -1.18
CA GLU A 204 32.48 -0.26 -2.18
C GLU A 204 31.37 -1.30 -2.36
N LEU A 205 30.90 -1.87 -1.25
CA LEU A 205 29.84 -2.86 -1.26
C LEU A 205 28.54 -2.29 -1.83
N LEU A 206 28.23 -1.02 -1.56
CA LEU A 206 27.08 -0.32 -2.11
C LEU A 206 27.24 -0.07 -3.62
N SER A 207 28.41 0.31 -4.10
CA SER A 207 28.68 0.46 -5.54
C SER A 207 28.50 -0.86 -6.28
N GLU A 208 29.05 -1.96 -5.77
CA GLU A 208 28.84 -3.29 -6.33
C GLU A 208 27.38 -3.72 -6.25
N ALA A 209 26.69 -3.39 -5.14
CA ALA A 209 25.25 -3.59 -4.97
C ALA A 209 24.40 -2.72 -5.91
N LEU A 210 24.98 -1.75 -6.62
CA LEU A 210 24.33 -1.02 -7.71
C LEU A 210 24.73 -1.56 -9.10
N GLY A 211 25.66 -2.51 -9.16
CA GLY A 211 26.23 -3.01 -10.42
C GLY A 211 27.28 -2.06 -11.02
N LEU A 212 27.88 -1.22 -10.19
CA LEU A 212 28.89 -0.23 -10.57
C LEU A 212 30.30 -0.73 -10.18
N ASN A 213 31.33 -0.04 -10.67
CA ASN A 213 32.70 -0.27 -10.19
C ASN A 213 32.79 -0.04 -8.68
N PRO A 214 33.54 -0.86 -7.92
CA PRO A 214 33.62 -0.76 -6.47
C PRO A 214 33.96 0.65 -5.96
N ASP A 215 34.82 1.40 -6.66
CA ASP A 215 35.21 2.73 -6.22
C ASP A 215 34.26 3.86 -6.66
N TYR A 216 33.20 3.56 -7.42
CA TYR A 216 32.34 4.57 -8.04
C TYR A 216 31.80 5.61 -7.04
N LEU A 217 31.23 5.18 -5.90
CA LEU A 217 30.68 6.12 -4.91
C LEU A 217 31.77 6.97 -4.25
N LYS A 218 33.00 6.44 -4.12
CA LYS A 218 34.13 7.22 -3.61
C LYS A 218 34.60 8.23 -4.64
N ASP A 219 34.68 7.83 -5.91
CA ASP A 219 35.14 8.66 -7.02
C ASP A 219 34.24 9.88 -7.26
N ILE A 220 32.95 9.77 -6.92
CA ILE A 220 32.01 10.91 -6.94
C ILE A 220 31.89 11.63 -5.59
N ASP A 221 32.91 11.49 -4.73
CA ASP A 221 33.05 12.18 -3.45
C ASP A 221 32.02 11.82 -2.35
N CYS A 222 31.25 10.72 -2.46
CA CYS A 222 30.27 10.35 -1.41
C CYS A 222 30.91 10.08 -0.05
N ALA A 223 32.19 9.70 -0.03
CA ALA A 223 32.96 9.39 1.18
C ALA A 223 33.92 10.51 1.62
N LYS A 224 33.79 11.72 1.04
CA LYS A 224 34.72 12.84 1.28
C LYS A 224 34.55 13.50 2.64
N GLY A 225 33.32 13.59 3.11
CA GLY A 225 32.97 14.24 4.37
C GLY A 225 32.74 13.25 5.50
N LEU A 226 33.17 13.61 6.71
CA LEU A 226 32.82 12.91 7.94
C LEU A 226 32.46 13.93 9.01
N VAL A 227 31.24 13.83 9.51
CA VAL A 227 30.76 14.57 10.67
C VAL A 227 30.40 13.56 11.75
N MET A 228 31.01 13.70 12.92
CA MET A 228 30.70 12.90 14.10
C MET A 228 29.71 13.65 14.98
N LEU A 229 28.63 12.98 15.36
CA LEU A 229 27.65 13.48 16.31
C LEU A 229 27.67 12.59 17.55
N SER A 230 28.14 13.14 18.67
CA SER A 230 28.04 12.49 19.97
C SER A 230 26.77 12.98 20.66
N HIS A 231 25.72 12.17 20.67
CA HIS A 231 24.46 12.48 21.34
C HIS A 231 24.46 11.97 22.79
N TYR A 232 23.96 12.79 23.70
CA TYR A 232 23.73 12.42 25.09
C TYR A 232 22.26 12.59 25.42
N TYR A 233 21.64 11.53 25.96
CA TYR A 233 20.23 11.47 26.31
C TYR A 233 20.07 11.30 27.82
N PRO A 234 20.04 12.39 28.60
CA PRO A 234 19.83 12.33 30.04
C PRO A 234 18.50 11.65 30.41
N ILE A 235 18.42 11.08 31.62
CA ILE A 235 17.17 10.54 32.17
C ILE A 235 16.05 11.59 32.07
N CYS A 236 14.90 11.18 31.55
CA CYS A 236 13.72 12.05 31.41
C CYS A 236 12.69 11.70 32.50
N PRO A 237 12.19 12.66 33.29
CA PRO A 237 11.17 12.39 34.30
C PRO A 237 9.77 12.14 33.72
N GLN A 238 9.52 12.55 32.48
CA GLN A 238 8.24 12.38 31.78
C GLN A 238 8.50 11.97 30.31
N PRO A 239 9.03 10.76 30.07
CA PRO A 239 9.43 10.31 28.73
C PRO A 239 8.27 10.30 27.72
N GLU A 240 7.04 10.14 28.20
CA GLU A 240 5.81 10.18 27.40
C GLU A 240 5.48 11.57 26.82
N LEU A 241 6.17 12.63 27.22
CA LEU A 241 5.94 14.00 26.74
C LEU A 241 6.98 14.48 25.73
N THR A 242 8.10 13.77 25.55
CA THR A 242 9.22 14.26 24.74
C THR A 242 9.89 13.16 23.92
N LEU A 243 10.86 13.55 23.09
CA LEU A 243 11.62 12.64 22.24
C LEU A 243 13.10 13.00 22.32
N GLY A 244 13.97 11.98 22.30
CA GLY A 244 15.41 12.19 22.12
C GLY A 244 15.75 12.71 20.73
N SER A 245 15.00 12.28 19.70
CA SER A 245 15.06 12.83 18.35
C SER A 245 13.68 12.76 17.70
N SER A 246 13.31 13.77 16.93
CA SER A 246 12.08 13.76 16.14
C SER A 246 12.20 12.82 14.94
N LYS A 247 11.06 12.43 14.35
CA LYS A 247 11.03 11.70 13.07
C LYS A 247 11.76 12.52 12.00
N HIS A 248 12.73 11.90 11.33
CA HIS A 248 13.51 12.50 10.25
C HIS A 248 14.08 11.41 9.34
N ALA A 249 14.66 11.84 8.22
CA ALA A 249 15.61 11.07 7.43
C ALA A 249 16.96 11.79 7.49
N ASP A 250 18.04 11.02 7.50
CA ASP A 250 19.39 11.57 7.45
C ASP A 250 19.62 12.26 6.10
N ASN A 251 20.34 13.37 6.12
CA ASN A 251 20.64 14.18 4.93
C ASN A 251 21.99 13.82 4.27
N GLY A 252 22.72 12.84 4.82
CA GLY A 252 23.96 12.32 4.28
C GLY A 252 23.77 11.08 3.40
N PHE A 253 24.87 10.55 2.87
CA PHE A 253 24.86 9.32 2.07
C PHE A 253 24.74 8.05 2.92
N LEU A 254 25.44 8.00 4.06
CA LEU A 254 25.51 6.84 4.93
C LEU A 254 25.74 7.30 6.38
N THR A 255 24.96 6.73 7.30
CA THR A 255 25.14 6.92 8.75
C THR A 255 25.63 5.62 9.38
N ILE A 256 26.71 5.70 10.17
CA ILE A 256 27.22 4.60 11.00
C ILE A 256 26.93 4.96 12.46
N LEU A 257 26.02 4.21 13.09
CA LEU A 257 25.56 4.47 14.45
C LEU A 257 26.19 3.47 15.43
N LEU A 258 26.84 3.99 16.46
CA LEU A 258 27.29 3.23 17.63
C LEU A 258 26.37 3.56 18.81
N GLN A 259 25.68 2.54 19.36
CA GLN A 259 24.77 2.69 20.49
C GLN A 259 25.39 2.15 21.78
N ASP A 260 24.88 2.63 22.91
CA ASP A 260 25.09 1.99 24.21
C ASP A 260 24.16 0.77 24.38
N ASN A 261 24.17 0.17 25.56
CA ASN A 261 23.34 -0.98 25.90
C ASN A 261 21.87 -0.63 26.20
N VAL A 262 21.51 0.66 26.28
CA VAL A 262 20.13 1.11 26.54
C VAL A 262 19.34 1.18 25.23
N GLY A 263 19.97 1.67 24.16
CA GLY A 263 19.36 1.74 22.83
C GLY A 263 18.37 2.92 22.70
N GLY A 264 17.15 2.64 22.20
CA GLY A 264 16.11 3.66 22.01
C GLY A 264 15.95 4.18 20.57
N LEU A 265 16.73 3.65 19.62
CA LEU A 265 16.50 3.89 18.19
C LEU A 265 15.18 3.26 17.75
N GLN A 266 14.37 4.04 17.04
CA GLN A 266 13.18 3.55 16.34
C GLN A 266 13.29 3.95 14.86
N SER A 267 13.12 2.99 13.98
CA SER A 267 13.08 3.22 12.53
C SER A 267 11.66 3.01 12.02
N VAL A 268 11.18 3.96 11.21
CA VAL A 268 9.97 3.76 10.43
C VAL A 268 10.36 2.92 9.24
N LEU A 269 10.14 1.61 9.34
CA LEU A 269 10.36 0.72 8.23
C LEU A 269 9.44 1.13 7.08
N MET A 270 10.00 1.20 5.87
CA MET A 270 9.19 1.22 4.66
C MET A 270 8.25 0.02 4.78
N ALA A 271 6.95 0.27 4.95
CA ALA A 271 5.96 -0.79 4.87
C ALA A 271 6.30 -1.55 3.59
N LYS A 272 6.54 -2.87 3.69
CA LYS A 272 6.81 -3.72 2.52
C LYS A 272 5.91 -3.20 1.40
N PRO A 273 6.42 -2.82 0.21
CA PRO A 273 5.52 -2.52 -0.88
C PRO A 273 4.56 -3.70 -0.91
N LYS A 274 3.25 -3.42 -0.76
CA LYS A 274 2.22 -4.45 -0.86
C LYS A 274 2.62 -5.26 -2.08
N PRO A 275 2.79 -6.60 -1.98
CA PRO A 275 3.22 -7.39 -3.12
C PRO A 275 2.42 -6.90 -4.32
N GLU A 276 3.15 -6.46 -5.34
CA GLU A 276 2.55 -5.88 -6.54
C GLU A 276 1.43 -6.84 -6.95
N TYR A 277 0.22 -6.32 -7.06
CA TYR A 277 -0.95 -7.15 -7.24
C TYR A 277 -0.84 -7.83 -8.61
N ASP A 278 -0.38 -9.07 -8.61
CA ASP A 278 -0.27 -9.90 -9.80
C ASP A 278 -1.65 -10.44 -10.16
N ARG A 279 -2.41 -9.59 -10.84
CA ARG A 279 -3.74 -9.91 -11.34
C ARG A 279 -3.72 -11.14 -12.23
N ILE A 280 -2.68 -11.34 -13.04
CA ILE A 280 -2.63 -12.45 -13.99
C ILE A 280 -2.53 -13.78 -13.25
N SER A 281 -1.71 -13.84 -12.21
CA SER A 281 -1.62 -15.02 -11.35
C SER A 281 -2.92 -15.28 -10.58
N GLU A 282 -3.59 -14.24 -10.04
CA GLU A 282 -4.89 -14.41 -9.36
C GLU A 282 -5.97 -14.94 -10.33
N LEU A 283 -6.03 -14.40 -11.55
CA LEU A 283 -6.95 -14.87 -12.59
C LEU A 283 -6.68 -16.32 -12.99
N LYS A 284 -5.42 -16.71 -13.19
CA LYS A 284 -5.06 -18.09 -13.54
C LYS A 284 -5.46 -19.06 -12.43
N ALA A 285 -5.11 -18.75 -11.19
CA ALA A 285 -5.46 -19.58 -10.04
C ALA A 285 -6.98 -19.75 -9.91
N PHE A 286 -7.74 -18.67 -10.09
CA PHE A 286 -9.20 -18.72 -10.10
C PHE A 286 -9.75 -19.60 -11.23
N ASP A 287 -9.24 -19.42 -12.45
CA ASP A 287 -9.71 -20.13 -13.63
C ASP A 287 -9.38 -21.63 -13.59
N GLU A 288 -8.21 -21.98 -13.07
CA GLU A 288 -7.75 -23.36 -12.86
C GLU A 288 -8.66 -24.14 -11.90
N THR A 289 -9.32 -23.46 -10.95
CA THR A 289 -10.28 -24.13 -10.06
C THR A 289 -11.48 -24.70 -10.80
N LYS A 290 -11.86 -24.07 -11.93
CA LYS A 290 -13.08 -24.35 -12.69
C LYS A 290 -14.37 -24.28 -11.86
N ALA A 291 -14.30 -23.72 -10.66
CA ALA A 291 -15.39 -23.67 -9.70
C ALA A 291 -16.23 -22.39 -9.80
N GLY A 292 -15.66 -21.38 -10.45
CA GLY A 292 -16.30 -20.10 -10.68
C GLY A 292 -16.64 -19.35 -9.39
N VAL A 293 -17.54 -18.39 -9.52
CA VAL A 293 -17.97 -17.52 -8.43
C VAL A 293 -18.76 -18.30 -7.38
N LYS A 294 -19.63 -19.25 -7.78
CA LYS A 294 -20.33 -20.14 -6.85
C LYS A 294 -19.35 -20.93 -5.99
N GLY A 295 -18.26 -21.45 -6.58
CA GLY A 295 -17.20 -22.13 -5.83
C GLY A 295 -16.52 -21.25 -4.78
N LEU A 296 -16.29 -19.97 -5.09
CA LEU A 296 -15.78 -19.01 -4.11
C LEU A 296 -16.78 -18.81 -2.95
N VAL A 297 -18.07 -18.62 -3.27
CA VAL A 297 -19.12 -18.45 -2.25
C VAL A 297 -19.22 -19.69 -1.36
N ASP A 298 -19.25 -20.88 -1.95
CA ASP A 298 -19.36 -22.15 -1.22
C ASP A 298 -18.13 -22.43 -0.35
N SER A 299 -16.96 -21.90 -0.73
CA SER A 299 -15.73 -21.99 0.09
C SER A 299 -15.73 -21.05 1.31
N GLY A 300 -16.74 -20.18 1.44
CA GLY A 300 -16.90 -19.30 2.60
C GLY A 300 -15.95 -18.10 2.61
N ILE A 301 -15.63 -17.54 1.44
CA ILE A 301 -14.78 -16.34 1.37
C ILE A 301 -15.35 -15.20 2.20
N LYS A 302 -14.48 -14.51 2.97
CA LYS A 302 -14.88 -13.34 3.78
C LYS A 302 -14.75 -12.03 3.02
N HIS A 303 -13.96 -12.02 1.95
CA HIS A 303 -13.67 -10.84 1.14
C HIS A 303 -13.70 -11.22 -0.33
N VAL A 304 -14.27 -10.33 -1.15
CA VAL A 304 -14.26 -10.46 -2.61
C VAL A 304 -12.80 -10.34 -3.10
N PRO A 305 -12.31 -11.27 -3.93
CA PRO A 305 -10.98 -11.17 -4.53
C PRO A 305 -10.80 -9.90 -5.37
N ARG A 306 -9.57 -9.39 -5.43
CA ARG A 306 -9.28 -8.09 -6.07
C ARG A 306 -9.58 -8.09 -7.56
N MET A 307 -9.49 -9.23 -8.24
CA MET A 307 -9.86 -9.35 -9.66
C MET A 307 -11.30 -8.94 -9.98
N PHE A 308 -12.21 -8.94 -9.00
CA PHE A 308 -13.59 -8.49 -9.16
C PHE A 308 -13.82 -7.03 -8.72
N HIS A 309 -12.81 -6.36 -8.17
CA HIS A 309 -12.96 -4.97 -7.74
C HIS A 309 -12.90 -4.03 -8.94
N TYR A 310 -14.01 -3.34 -9.21
CA TYR A 310 -14.05 -2.27 -10.20
C TYR A 310 -13.42 -1.00 -9.62
N ARG A 311 -12.56 -0.33 -10.40
CA ARG A 311 -11.93 0.93 -10.01
C ARG A 311 -12.89 2.11 -10.29
N PRO A 312 -13.41 2.80 -9.26
CA PRO A 312 -14.41 3.87 -9.43
C PRO A 312 -13.89 5.06 -10.23
N ASP A 313 -12.59 5.28 -10.23
CA ASP A 313 -11.84 6.32 -10.95
C ASP A 313 -11.94 6.22 -12.49
N LYS A 314 -12.46 5.11 -13.01
CA LYS A 314 -12.78 4.92 -14.44
C LYS A 314 -14.28 4.89 -14.77
N LEU A 315 -15.17 5.11 -13.79
CA LEU A 315 -16.54 5.46 -14.13
C LEU A 315 -16.56 6.89 -14.63
N ASP A 316 -17.13 7.11 -15.82
CA ASP A 316 -17.49 8.46 -16.24
C ASP A 316 -18.28 9.12 -15.12
N LYS A 317 -17.72 10.21 -14.55
CA LYS A 317 -18.35 11.05 -13.52
C LYS A 317 -19.70 11.65 -13.98
N ASN A 318 -20.08 11.44 -15.24
CA ASN A 318 -21.39 11.78 -15.78
C ASN A 318 -22.47 10.73 -15.48
N SER A 319 -22.11 9.54 -14.98
CA SER A 319 -23.08 8.58 -14.43
C SER A 319 -23.33 8.86 -12.95
N SER A 320 -23.78 10.07 -12.64
CA SER A 320 -24.53 10.26 -11.40
C SER A 320 -25.69 9.27 -11.47
N VAL A 321 -25.70 8.28 -10.58
CA VAL A 321 -26.93 7.57 -10.23
C VAL A 321 -27.89 8.66 -9.79
N SER A 322 -28.76 9.08 -10.71
CA SER A 322 -29.79 10.05 -10.42
C SER A 322 -30.71 9.36 -9.43
N ASN A 323 -30.61 9.76 -8.16
CA ASN A 323 -31.58 9.43 -7.14
C ASN A 323 -32.95 9.89 -7.66
N GLY A 324 -33.73 8.98 -8.24
CA GLY A 324 -35.16 9.19 -8.50
C GLY A 324 -35.69 8.96 -9.92
N ILE A 325 -34.89 8.64 -10.94
CA ILE A 325 -35.47 8.23 -12.24
C ILE A 325 -35.71 6.72 -12.21
N HIS A 326 -36.97 6.30 -12.07
CA HIS A 326 -37.36 4.91 -12.26
C HIS A 326 -37.26 4.56 -13.75
N VAL A 327 -36.07 4.16 -14.18
CA VAL A 327 -35.76 3.75 -15.54
C VAL A 327 -36.45 2.41 -15.81
N SER A 328 -37.60 2.42 -16.49
CA SER A 328 -38.31 1.20 -16.88
C SER A 328 -37.79 0.67 -18.21
N ILE A 329 -37.26 -0.55 -18.22
CA ILE A 329 -36.86 -1.25 -19.46
C ILE A 329 -38.09 -1.35 -20.38
N PRO A 330 -37.96 -1.04 -21.70
CA PRO A 330 -39.08 -1.19 -22.62
C PRO A 330 -39.62 -2.62 -22.65
N VAL A 331 -40.93 -2.76 -22.50
CA VAL A 331 -41.64 -4.05 -22.61
C VAL A 331 -42.41 -4.07 -23.92
N ILE A 332 -42.15 -5.09 -24.73
CA ILE A 332 -42.79 -5.32 -26.03
C ILE A 332 -43.76 -6.48 -25.89
N ASP A 333 -45.03 -6.18 -26.05
CA ASP A 333 -46.11 -7.14 -26.06
C ASP A 333 -46.29 -7.71 -27.48
N LEU A 334 -46.25 -9.03 -27.62
CA LEU A 334 -46.46 -9.74 -28.89
C LEU A 334 -47.89 -10.32 -29.02
N GLU A 335 -48.80 -10.01 -28.10
CA GLU A 335 -50.21 -10.35 -28.24
C GLU A 335 -50.78 -9.73 -29.53
N GLY A 336 -51.61 -10.49 -30.24
CA GLY A 336 -52.26 -10.01 -31.47
C GLY A 336 -51.32 -9.73 -32.65
N VAL A 337 -50.02 -10.08 -32.59
CA VAL A 337 -49.03 -9.80 -33.67
C VAL A 337 -49.41 -10.37 -35.06
N LYS A 338 -50.42 -11.24 -35.12
CA LYS A 338 -50.94 -11.86 -36.35
C LYS A 338 -52.39 -11.48 -36.69
N GLU A 339 -53.06 -10.71 -35.85
CA GLU A 339 -54.49 -10.45 -36.00
C GLU A 339 -54.78 -9.37 -37.05
N ASP A 340 -53.94 -8.33 -37.12
CA ASP A 340 -54.03 -7.30 -38.15
C ASP A 340 -52.67 -6.65 -38.52
N PRO A 341 -52.51 -6.15 -39.77
CA PRO A 341 -51.27 -5.49 -40.21
C PRO A 341 -50.90 -4.21 -39.46
N GLY A 342 -51.86 -3.53 -38.83
CA GLY A 342 -51.65 -2.32 -38.03
C GLY A 342 -50.97 -2.64 -36.70
N THR A 343 -51.42 -3.69 -36.01
CA THR A 343 -50.79 -4.20 -34.78
C THR A 343 -49.35 -4.66 -35.03
N LEU A 344 -49.10 -5.39 -36.11
CA LEU A 344 -47.75 -5.78 -36.50
C LEU A 344 -46.84 -4.57 -36.74
N ARG A 345 -47.33 -3.53 -37.43
CA ARG A 345 -46.55 -2.31 -37.70
C ARG A 345 -46.20 -1.57 -36.40
N ASN A 346 -47.15 -1.47 -35.47
CA ASN A 346 -46.92 -0.87 -34.15
C ASN A 346 -45.86 -1.63 -33.34
N ILE A 347 -45.92 -2.96 -33.32
CA ILE A 347 -44.91 -3.80 -32.65
C ILE A 347 -43.53 -3.62 -33.29
N VAL A 348 -43.44 -3.60 -34.62
CA VAL A 348 -42.17 -3.35 -35.34
C VAL A 348 -41.60 -1.98 -35.00
N ASP A 349 -42.43 -0.94 -34.92
CA ASP A 349 -41.99 0.40 -34.53
C ASP A 349 -41.52 0.44 -33.06
N LYS A 350 -42.19 -0.26 -32.15
CA LYS A 350 -41.73 -0.44 -30.75
C LYS A 350 -40.36 -1.13 -30.68
N VAL A 351 -40.17 -2.22 -31.43
CA VAL A 351 -38.88 -2.93 -31.51
C VAL A 351 -37.80 -2.01 -32.07
N ARG A 352 -38.09 -1.30 -33.17
CA ARG A 352 -37.13 -0.36 -33.78
C ARG A 352 -36.73 0.73 -32.77
N ASN A 353 -37.70 1.32 -32.08
CA ASN A 353 -37.46 2.39 -31.12
C ASN A 353 -36.64 1.88 -29.93
N ALA A 354 -37.00 0.73 -29.35
CA ALA A 354 -36.28 0.15 -28.22
C ALA A 354 -34.85 -0.25 -28.60
N SER A 355 -34.66 -0.92 -29.74
CA SER A 355 -33.32 -1.23 -30.25
C SER A 355 -32.46 0.02 -30.48
N LYS A 356 -33.06 1.09 -31.03
CA LYS A 356 -32.34 2.34 -31.31
C LYS A 356 -31.97 3.12 -30.04
N SER A 357 -32.85 3.15 -29.04
CA SER A 357 -32.68 4.00 -27.85
C SER A 357 -32.11 3.28 -26.63
N TRP A 358 -32.33 1.97 -26.50
CA TRP A 358 -31.88 1.17 -25.35
C TRP A 358 -30.91 0.05 -25.74
N GLY A 359 -30.97 -0.45 -26.97
CA GLY A 359 -30.17 -1.60 -27.42
C GLY A 359 -30.69 -2.96 -26.93
N PHE A 360 -31.61 -2.99 -25.97
CA PHE A 360 -32.30 -4.20 -25.50
C PHE A 360 -33.72 -3.87 -25.02
N PHE A 361 -34.57 -4.89 -24.89
CA PHE A 361 -35.95 -4.78 -24.42
C PHE A 361 -36.44 -6.12 -23.86
N GLN A 362 -37.48 -6.08 -23.03
CA GLN A 362 -38.20 -7.26 -22.55
C GLN A 362 -39.33 -7.60 -23.52
N VAL A 363 -39.62 -8.88 -23.70
CA VAL A 363 -40.74 -9.36 -24.53
C VAL A 363 -41.72 -10.14 -23.64
N VAL A 364 -43.02 -9.87 -23.82
CA VAL A 364 -44.12 -10.60 -23.15
C VAL A 364 -45.13 -11.11 -24.17
N ASN A 365 -46.01 -12.03 -23.75
CA ASN A 365 -47.02 -12.66 -24.61
C ASN A 365 -46.45 -13.26 -25.91
N HIS A 366 -45.19 -13.70 -25.88
CA HIS A 366 -44.51 -14.34 -27.01
C HIS A 366 -45.04 -15.75 -27.31
N GLY A 367 -45.98 -16.30 -26.52
CA GLY A 367 -46.59 -17.61 -26.77
C GLY A 367 -45.75 -18.83 -26.37
N ILE A 368 -44.69 -18.64 -25.57
CA ILE A 368 -43.97 -19.77 -24.94
C ILE A 368 -44.67 -20.06 -23.61
N PRO A 369 -45.04 -21.31 -23.31
CA PRO A 369 -45.74 -21.64 -22.07
C PRO A 369 -44.94 -21.22 -20.82
N LEU A 370 -45.64 -20.72 -19.80
CA LEU A 370 -45.02 -20.32 -18.53
C LEU A 370 -44.29 -21.48 -17.84
N SER A 371 -44.84 -22.70 -17.94
CA SER A 371 -44.16 -23.91 -17.42
C SER A 371 -42.80 -24.12 -18.06
N VAL A 372 -42.67 -23.95 -19.37
CA VAL A 372 -41.39 -24.09 -20.09
C VAL A 372 -40.37 -23.03 -19.65
N LEU A 373 -40.83 -21.80 -19.37
CA LEU A 373 -39.96 -20.75 -18.82
C LEU A 373 -39.50 -21.08 -17.40
N GLN A 374 -40.38 -21.63 -16.58
CA GLN A 374 -40.08 -22.02 -15.20
C GLN A 374 -39.10 -23.21 -15.17
N ASP A 375 -39.39 -24.26 -15.94
CA ASP A 375 -38.52 -25.43 -16.09
C ASP A 375 -37.11 -25.04 -16.55
N MET A 376 -37.00 -24.04 -17.44
CA MET A 376 -35.70 -23.51 -17.87
C MET A 376 -34.95 -22.84 -16.72
N LYS A 377 -35.61 -21.97 -15.95
CA LYS A 377 -34.98 -21.31 -14.78
C LYS A 377 -34.54 -22.34 -13.76
N ASP A 378 -35.42 -23.29 -13.44
CA ASP A 378 -35.15 -24.34 -12.45
C ASP A 378 -33.98 -25.22 -12.91
N GLY A 379 -33.93 -25.61 -14.18
CA GLY A 379 -32.84 -26.40 -14.73
C GLY A 379 -31.48 -25.68 -14.74
N VAL A 380 -31.46 -24.35 -14.85
CA VAL A 380 -30.23 -23.56 -14.72
C VAL A 380 -29.81 -23.43 -13.26
N VAL A 381 -30.74 -23.17 -12.34
CA VAL A 381 -30.46 -23.13 -10.90
C VAL A 381 -29.91 -24.47 -10.42
N GLN A 382 -30.59 -25.57 -10.79
CA GLN A 382 -30.16 -26.92 -10.45
C GLN A 382 -28.75 -27.21 -10.97
N PHE A 383 -28.40 -26.77 -12.18
CA PHE A 383 -27.04 -26.92 -12.71
C PHE A 383 -25.98 -26.28 -11.81
N PHE A 384 -26.20 -25.04 -11.36
CA PHE A 384 -25.22 -24.34 -10.52
C PHE A 384 -25.11 -24.91 -9.10
N GLU A 385 -26.18 -25.53 -8.60
CA GLU A 385 -26.19 -26.26 -7.32
C GLU A 385 -25.60 -27.68 -7.40
N GLN A 386 -25.27 -28.18 -8.59
CA GLN A 386 -24.55 -29.45 -8.71
C GLN A 386 -23.14 -29.34 -8.11
N ASP A 387 -22.59 -30.52 -7.75
CA ASP A 387 -21.20 -30.63 -7.34
C ASP A 387 -20.24 -30.16 -8.44
N LEU A 388 -19.03 -29.80 -8.01
CA LEU A 388 -18.02 -29.24 -8.91
C LEU A 388 -17.61 -30.22 -10.02
N GLU A 389 -17.57 -31.52 -9.76
CA GLU A 389 -17.14 -32.52 -10.74
C GLU A 389 -18.18 -32.70 -11.86
N ALA A 390 -19.46 -32.59 -11.54
CA ALA A 390 -20.52 -32.53 -12.55
C ALA A 390 -20.38 -31.29 -13.45
N LYS A 391 -20.15 -30.10 -12.86
CA LYS A 391 -20.00 -28.84 -13.61
C LYS A 391 -18.73 -28.78 -14.45
N LYS A 392 -17.61 -29.32 -13.96
CA LYS A 392 -16.32 -29.36 -14.66
C LYS A 392 -16.38 -30.02 -16.04
N LYS A 393 -17.30 -30.97 -16.25
CA LYS A 393 -17.53 -31.62 -17.56
C LYS A 393 -17.91 -30.63 -18.66
N PHE A 394 -18.53 -29.52 -18.29
CA PHE A 394 -18.96 -28.47 -19.19
C PHE A 394 -18.01 -27.28 -19.18
N PHE A 395 -16.94 -27.30 -18.37
CA PHE A 395 -16.03 -26.18 -18.27
C PHE A 395 -15.17 -26.04 -19.54
N THR A 396 -15.26 -24.89 -20.20
CA THR A 396 -14.43 -24.55 -21.35
C THR A 396 -14.38 -23.05 -21.56
N ARG A 397 -13.26 -22.57 -22.12
CA ARG A 397 -13.10 -21.22 -22.68
C ARG A 397 -13.06 -21.19 -24.20
N ASP A 398 -13.08 -22.37 -24.85
CA ASP A 398 -13.20 -22.51 -26.29
C ASP A 398 -14.68 -22.65 -26.67
N TYR A 399 -15.23 -21.57 -27.23
CA TYR A 399 -16.60 -21.50 -27.74
C TYR A 399 -16.70 -21.80 -29.23
N SER A 400 -15.57 -22.00 -29.93
CA SER A 400 -15.58 -22.29 -31.36
C SER A 400 -15.93 -23.75 -31.64
N THR A 401 -15.62 -24.65 -30.71
CA THR A 401 -15.81 -26.09 -30.87
C THR A 401 -16.94 -26.68 -30.01
N LYS A 402 -17.32 -26.00 -28.91
CA LYS A 402 -18.31 -26.50 -27.94
C LYS A 402 -19.62 -25.73 -28.02
N LYS A 403 -20.72 -26.46 -28.18
CA LYS A 403 -22.08 -25.90 -28.16
C LYS A 403 -22.59 -25.62 -26.75
N VAL A 404 -21.99 -26.23 -25.73
CA VAL A 404 -22.36 -26.06 -24.33
C VAL A 404 -21.09 -25.78 -23.53
N ALA A 405 -21.11 -24.71 -22.75
CA ALA A 405 -19.95 -24.26 -21.98
C ALA A 405 -20.38 -23.68 -20.63
N TYR A 406 -19.58 -23.96 -19.61
CA TYR A 406 -19.67 -23.34 -18.29
C TYR A 406 -18.36 -22.62 -17.97
N ASN A 407 -18.42 -21.39 -17.47
CA ASN A 407 -17.27 -20.66 -16.94
C ASN A 407 -17.73 -19.36 -16.26
N SER A 408 -16.78 -18.64 -15.68
CA SER A 408 -16.95 -17.25 -15.24
C SER A 408 -16.26 -16.32 -16.23
N ASN A 409 -17.03 -15.36 -16.75
CA ASN A 409 -16.59 -14.28 -17.65
C ASN A 409 -15.99 -14.77 -18.99
N PHE A 410 -16.59 -14.34 -20.11
CA PHE A 410 -16.06 -14.60 -21.46
C PHE A 410 -14.72 -13.89 -21.69
N ASP A 411 -14.54 -12.72 -21.09
CA ASP A 411 -13.45 -11.76 -21.24
C ASP A 411 -12.51 -11.73 -20.03
N LEU A 412 -12.44 -12.83 -19.25
CA LEU A 412 -11.74 -12.87 -17.95
C LEU A 412 -10.33 -12.25 -17.99
N TYR A 413 -9.54 -12.58 -19.02
CA TYR A 413 -8.14 -12.15 -19.16
C TYR A 413 -7.96 -10.78 -19.82
N SER A 414 -8.97 -10.26 -20.53
CA SER A 414 -8.89 -8.97 -21.24
C SER A 414 -9.60 -7.84 -20.50
N SER A 415 -10.61 -8.17 -19.70
CA SER A 415 -11.40 -7.18 -18.95
C SER A 415 -10.58 -6.57 -17.81
N PRO A 416 -10.72 -5.25 -17.51
CA PRO A 416 -10.07 -4.61 -16.36
C PRO A 416 -10.47 -5.19 -15.00
N ALA A 417 -11.70 -5.70 -14.89
CA ALA A 417 -12.24 -6.36 -13.71
C ALA A 417 -13.18 -7.49 -14.14
N ALA A 418 -13.14 -8.61 -13.44
CA ALA A 418 -14.08 -9.71 -13.67
C ALA A 418 -15.46 -9.35 -13.11
N ASN A 419 -16.52 -9.84 -13.74
CA ASN A 419 -17.87 -9.75 -13.17
C ASN A 419 -18.08 -10.85 -12.13
N TRP A 420 -18.78 -10.52 -11.05
CA TRP A 420 -19.21 -11.47 -10.03
C TRP A 420 -20.38 -12.33 -10.52
N ARG A 421 -20.13 -13.22 -11.48
CA ARG A 421 -21.12 -14.13 -12.07
C ARG A 421 -20.50 -15.40 -12.63
N ASP A 422 -21.34 -16.41 -12.74
CA ASP A 422 -21.10 -17.62 -13.50
C ASP A 422 -22.08 -17.71 -14.67
N THR A 423 -21.64 -18.36 -15.76
CA THR A 423 -22.41 -18.46 -17.00
C THR A 423 -22.49 -19.90 -17.47
N LEU A 424 -23.71 -20.38 -17.72
CA LEU A 424 -23.97 -21.55 -18.56
C LEU A 424 -24.36 -21.04 -19.94
N PHE A 425 -23.49 -21.27 -20.91
CA PHE A 425 -23.66 -20.89 -22.30
C PHE A 425 -24.10 -22.10 -23.12
N CYS A 426 -25.14 -21.92 -23.93
CA CYS A 426 -25.63 -22.94 -24.86
C CYS A 426 -25.91 -22.29 -26.22
N LEU A 427 -25.19 -22.73 -27.26
CA LEU A 427 -25.44 -22.32 -28.64
C LEU A 427 -26.59 -23.16 -29.21
N MET A 428 -27.77 -22.55 -29.27
CA MET A 428 -29.01 -23.25 -29.58
C MET A 428 -29.44 -23.20 -31.04
N ALA A 429 -28.87 -22.28 -31.82
CA ALA A 429 -29.17 -22.11 -33.24
C ALA A 429 -27.88 -21.80 -34.02
N PRO A 430 -27.79 -22.15 -35.32
CA PRO A 430 -28.82 -22.86 -36.09
C PRO A 430 -28.92 -24.36 -35.75
N ASN A 431 -27.86 -24.95 -35.17
CA ASN A 431 -27.76 -26.37 -34.89
C ASN A 431 -27.69 -26.63 -33.37
N PRO A 432 -28.82 -26.88 -32.69
CA PRO A 432 -28.84 -27.07 -31.23
C PRO A 432 -27.97 -28.27 -30.79
N PRO A 433 -27.54 -28.31 -29.52
CA PRO A 433 -26.93 -29.48 -28.93
C PRO A 433 -27.94 -30.63 -28.82
N MET A 434 -27.45 -31.86 -28.94
CA MET A 434 -28.22 -33.06 -28.66
C MET A 434 -28.53 -33.16 -27.15
N PRO A 435 -29.62 -33.83 -26.73
CA PRO A 435 -29.99 -33.92 -25.31
C PRO A 435 -28.90 -34.47 -24.38
N HIS A 436 -28.01 -35.32 -24.88
CA HIS A 436 -26.90 -35.88 -24.11
C HIS A 436 -25.70 -34.94 -23.99
N GLU A 437 -25.63 -33.88 -24.81
CA GLU A 437 -24.59 -32.84 -24.75
C GLU A 437 -24.93 -31.75 -23.72
N LEU A 438 -26.17 -31.69 -23.24
CA LEU A 438 -26.59 -30.77 -22.17
C LEU A 438 -26.44 -31.42 -20.79
N PRO A 439 -26.26 -30.61 -19.73
CA PRO A 439 -26.45 -31.08 -18.37
C PRO A 439 -27.83 -31.71 -18.22
N GLU A 440 -27.91 -32.84 -17.53
CA GLU A 440 -29.15 -33.62 -17.41
C GLU A 440 -30.30 -32.78 -16.85
N VAL A 441 -30.01 -32.02 -15.80
CA VAL A 441 -30.95 -31.07 -15.15
C VAL A 441 -31.39 -29.93 -16.07
N SER A 442 -30.66 -29.66 -17.15
CA SER A 442 -30.93 -28.56 -18.09
C SER A 442 -31.47 -29.02 -19.44
N ARG A 443 -31.81 -30.31 -19.63
CA ARG A 443 -32.31 -30.84 -20.93
C ARG A 443 -33.60 -30.16 -21.41
N TYR A 444 -34.41 -29.62 -20.52
CA TYR A 444 -35.62 -28.84 -20.84
C TYR A 444 -35.33 -27.57 -21.65
N LEU A 445 -34.08 -27.09 -21.67
CA LEU A 445 -33.63 -26.00 -22.54
C LEU A 445 -33.94 -26.27 -24.02
N ILE A 446 -33.94 -27.53 -24.46
CA ILE A 446 -34.30 -27.90 -25.84
C ILE A 446 -35.76 -27.55 -26.13
N THR A 447 -36.67 -27.78 -25.18
CA THR A 447 -38.09 -27.45 -25.33
C THR A 447 -38.28 -25.94 -25.43
N TYR A 448 -37.59 -25.17 -24.57
CA TYR A 448 -37.60 -23.71 -24.66
C TYR A 448 -37.13 -23.21 -26.03
N VAL A 449 -36.02 -23.74 -26.56
CA VAL A 449 -35.49 -23.36 -27.87
C VAL A 449 -36.45 -23.71 -29.00
N LYS A 450 -37.07 -24.90 -28.97
CA LYS A 450 -38.08 -25.28 -29.96
C LYS A 450 -39.24 -24.28 -29.95
N CYS A 451 -39.74 -23.93 -28.77
CA CYS A 451 -40.78 -22.90 -28.65
C CYS A 451 -40.30 -21.53 -29.14
N PHE A 452 -39.08 -21.11 -28.79
CA PHE A 452 -38.51 -19.84 -29.22
C PHE A 452 -38.29 -19.77 -30.75
N VAL A 453 -37.70 -20.80 -31.36
CA VAL A 453 -37.54 -20.90 -32.82
C VAL A 453 -38.91 -20.89 -33.50
N LEU A 454 -39.90 -21.62 -32.98
CA LEU A 454 -41.27 -21.55 -33.50
C LEU A 454 -41.83 -20.14 -33.43
N VAL A 455 -41.59 -19.39 -32.36
CA VAL A 455 -41.99 -17.98 -32.25
C VAL A 455 -41.27 -17.11 -33.29
N MET A 456 -39.95 -17.26 -33.43
CA MET A 456 -39.15 -16.50 -34.40
C MET A 456 -39.55 -16.79 -35.85
N THR A 457 -39.73 -18.06 -36.22
CA THR A 457 -40.23 -18.46 -37.55
C THR A 457 -41.65 -17.97 -37.78
N LYS A 458 -42.51 -18.00 -36.75
CA LYS A 458 -43.87 -17.42 -36.82
C LYS A 458 -43.87 -15.91 -37.05
N LEU A 459 -42.88 -15.18 -36.51
CA LEU A 459 -42.69 -13.75 -36.72
C LEU A 459 -42.09 -13.45 -38.10
N GLN A 460 -41.16 -14.28 -38.59
CA GLN A 460 -40.59 -14.13 -39.95
C GLN A 460 -41.66 -14.34 -41.04
N ASN A 461 -42.60 -15.25 -40.82
CA ASN A 461 -43.65 -15.58 -41.80
C ASN A 461 -44.90 -14.67 -41.72
N SER A 462 -44.91 -13.59 -40.93
CA SER A 462 -46.07 -12.70 -40.78
C SER A 462 -46.19 -11.61 -41.86
N GLY A 463 -45.46 -11.74 -42.98
CA GLY A 463 -45.75 -11.01 -44.23
C GLY A 463 -45.24 -9.57 -44.32
N TYR A 464 -44.36 -9.11 -43.44
CA TYR A 464 -43.74 -7.77 -43.57
C TYR A 464 -42.50 -7.82 -44.47
N HIS A 465 -42.65 -7.42 -45.74
CA HIS A 465 -41.52 -7.13 -46.62
C HIS A 465 -41.08 -5.67 -46.46
N PRO A 466 -39.83 -5.38 -46.06
CA PRO A 466 -39.34 -4.01 -46.01
C PRO A 466 -39.32 -3.42 -47.42
N SER A 467 -39.89 -2.23 -47.62
CA SER A 467 -39.60 -1.42 -48.82
C SER A 467 -38.09 -1.15 -48.89
N GLU A 468 -37.52 -1.17 -50.10
CA GLU A 468 -36.08 -1.13 -50.43
C GLU A 468 -35.26 0.04 -49.86
N SER A 469 -35.82 0.93 -49.05
CA SER A 469 -35.14 2.06 -48.42
C SER A 469 -34.53 1.78 -47.04
N ASN A 470 -34.81 0.63 -46.42
CA ASN A 470 -34.33 0.34 -45.06
C ASN A 470 -33.03 -0.49 -45.08
N ASN A 471 -31.92 0.22 -45.27
CA ASN A 471 -30.58 -0.32 -45.21
C ASN A 471 -30.24 -0.74 -43.75
N TRP A 472 -30.42 -2.02 -43.41
CA TRP A 472 -30.11 -2.59 -42.09
C TRP A 472 -28.60 -2.75 -41.80
N ASN A 473 -27.73 -2.14 -42.60
CA ASN A 473 -26.26 -2.19 -42.46
C ASN A 473 -25.69 -1.50 -41.20
N MET A 474 -26.50 -1.15 -40.20
CA MET A 474 -26.05 -0.49 -38.97
C MET A 474 -25.71 -1.43 -37.79
N ILE A 475 -25.74 -2.76 -37.96
CA ILE A 475 -25.36 -3.71 -36.89
C ILE A 475 -24.02 -4.44 -37.21
N GLN A 476 -23.12 -3.80 -37.97
CA GLN A 476 -21.77 -4.32 -38.25
C GLN A 476 -20.62 -3.38 -37.83
N LYS A 477 -20.77 -2.70 -36.69
CA LYS A 477 -19.61 -2.09 -36.02
C LYS A 477 -19.51 -2.58 -34.58
N SER A 478 -18.97 -3.78 -34.43
CA SER A 478 -18.19 -4.11 -33.23
C SER A 478 -16.81 -3.47 -33.41
N PRO A 479 -16.20 -2.85 -32.37
CA PRO A 479 -14.83 -2.38 -32.49
C PRO A 479 -13.92 -3.60 -32.51
N HIS A 480 -13.42 -3.95 -33.69
CA HIS A 480 -12.21 -4.74 -33.78
C HIS A 480 -11.08 -3.94 -33.12
N HIS A 481 -10.66 -4.35 -31.93
CA HIS A 481 -9.33 -4.03 -31.44
C HIS A 481 -8.32 -4.80 -32.29
N SER A 482 -7.92 -4.18 -33.40
CA SER A 482 -6.63 -4.44 -34.02
C SER A 482 -5.55 -3.91 -33.08
N GLY A 483 -4.90 -4.80 -32.32
CA GLY A 483 -3.62 -4.48 -31.70
C GLY A 483 -2.54 -4.27 -32.78
N PRO A 484 -1.53 -3.42 -32.54
CA PRO A 484 -0.45 -3.22 -33.48
C PRO A 484 0.44 -4.48 -33.54
N THR A 485 0.84 -4.83 -34.76
CA THR A 485 1.89 -5.79 -35.12
C THR A 485 3.20 -5.55 -34.40
#